data_AF-A0A090TDA6-F1
#
_entry.id   AF-A0A090TDA6-F1
#
_cell.length_a   1.000
_cell.length_b   1.000
_cell.length_c   1.000
_cell.angle_alpha   90.00
_cell.angle_beta   90.00
_cell.angle_gamma   90.00
#
_symmetry.space_group_name_H-M   'P 1'
#
loop_
_entity.id
_entity.type
_entity.pdbx_description
1 polymer ?
#
loop_
_entity_poly.entity_id
_entity_poly.type
_entity_poly.pdbx_seq_one_letter_code
_entity_poly.pdbx_strand_id
1 'polypeptide(L)'
;MWSWLAVALSGLLYIFADEKGDKVRMVLFSLLTHALLATMILAIDHLQSYQMWMLLGLGVFAVSDAIAQWQQHTKLSFVGFILAQLVYSWAMWGVVDSQFVLWLPALLLCIAIVTFLLLLPRLDSFLMPVAFMGLSLVHVLCAAGEAWLVAGTSSST
;
A
#
# COMPACT_ATOMS: atom_id res chain seq x y z
N MET A 1 -18.55 5.40 0.93
CA MET A 1 -17.74 6.57 0.47
C MET A 1 -17.17 7.38 1.63
N TRP A 2 -17.95 7.70 2.67
CA TRP A 2 -17.47 8.42 3.86
C TRP A 2 -16.34 7.74 4.64
N SER A 3 -16.31 6.41 4.66
CA SER A 3 -15.24 5.63 5.31
C SER A 3 -13.86 5.88 4.68
N TRP A 4 -13.79 5.94 3.35
CA TRP A 4 -12.56 6.25 2.62
C TRP A 4 -12.06 7.65 2.91
N LEU A 5 -12.97 8.62 3.06
CA LEU A 5 -12.62 9.99 3.45
C LEU A 5 -12.09 10.05 4.89
N ALA A 6 -12.69 9.30 5.82
CA ALA A 6 -12.20 9.20 7.21
C ALA A 6 -10.81 8.57 7.29
N VAL A 7 -10.53 7.53 6.49
CA VAL A 7 -9.20 6.93 6.36
C VAL A 7 -8.20 7.93 5.80
N ALA A 8 -8.53 8.64 4.71
CA ALA A 8 -7.64 9.65 4.14
C ALA A 8 -7.33 10.80 5.11
N LEU A 9 -8.34 11.26 5.85
CA LEU A 9 -8.20 12.37 6.79
C LEU A 9 -7.40 11.98 8.04
N SER A 10 -7.57 10.76 8.54
CA SER A 10 -6.72 10.24 9.63
C SER A 10 -5.26 10.07 9.19
N GLY A 11 -5.01 9.68 7.94
CA GLY A 11 -3.66 9.66 7.36
C GLY A 11 -3.05 11.05 7.20
N LEU A 12 -3.84 12.06 6.83
CA LEU A 12 -3.39 13.45 6.76
C LEU A 12 -3.01 14.00 8.15
N LEU A 13 -3.81 13.68 9.17
CA LEU A 13 -3.53 14.06 10.56
C LEU A 13 -2.28 13.38 11.12
N TYR A 14 -1.97 12.16 10.68
CA TYR A 14 -0.70 11.50 10.97
C TYR A 14 0.49 12.29 10.42
N ILE A 15 0.45 12.71 9.15
CA ILE A 15 1.53 13.50 8.53
C ILE A 15 1.74 14.84 9.26
N PHE A 16 0.65 15.53 9.62
CA PHE A 16 0.75 16.78 10.38
C PHE A 16 1.25 16.58 11.82
N ALA A 17 1.01 15.41 12.43
CA ALA A 17 1.52 15.08 13.75
C ALA A 17 3.03 14.78 13.71
N ASP A 18 3.50 14.13 12.64
CA ASP A 18 4.93 13.89 12.38
C ASP A 18 5.69 15.20 12.17
N GLU A 19 5.16 16.12 11.35
CA GLU A 19 5.78 17.42 11.10
C GLU A 19 5.89 18.30 12.36
N LYS A 20 4.98 18.10 13.33
CA LYS A 20 5.01 18.77 14.65
C LYS A 20 5.89 18.08 15.69
N GLY A 21 6.41 16.89 15.40
CA GLY A 21 7.28 16.12 16.31
C GLY A 21 6.56 15.54 17.55
N ASP A 22 5.23 15.50 17.56
CA ASP A 22 4.44 15.02 18.70
C ASP A 22 4.22 13.51 18.58
N LYS A 23 5.19 12.74 19.10
CA LYS A 23 5.26 11.26 18.96
C LYS A 23 3.99 10.54 19.39
N VAL A 24 3.29 11.03 20.41
CA VAL A 24 2.07 10.39 20.93
C VAL A 24 0.92 10.51 19.92
N ARG A 25 0.76 11.69 19.30
CA ARG A 25 -0.27 11.93 18.28
C ARG A 25 0.01 11.15 17.01
N MET A 26 1.27 11.08 16.62
CA MET A 26 1.73 10.28 15.47
C MET A 26 1.33 8.80 15.62
N VAL A 27 1.68 8.17 16.76
CA VAL A 27 1.33 6.77 17.03
C VAL A 27 -0.19 6.58 17.02
N LEU A 28 -0.93 7.48 17.66
CA LEU A 28 -2.39 7.37 17.78
C LEU A 28 -3.09 7.47 16.41
N PHE A 29 -2.67 8.40 15.55
CA PHE A 29 -3.25 8.54 14.21
C PHE A 29 -2.85 7.39 13.27
N SER A 30 -1.62 6.85 13.38
CA SER A 30 -1.24 5.64 12.64
C SER A 30 -2.06 4.43 13.11
N LEU A 31 -2.23 4.21 14.41
CA LEU A 31 -3.08 3.12 14.91
C LEU A 31 -4.53 3.28 14.45
N LEU A 32 -5.04 4.52 14.42
CA LEU A 32 -6.39 4.83 13.97
C LEU A 32 -6.59 4.53 12.48
N THR A 33 -5.64 4.87 11.60
CA THR A 33 -5.74 4.57 10.16
C THR A 33 -5.75 3.06 9.93
N HIS A 34 -4.86 2.32 10.58
CA HIS A 34 -4.80 0.86 10.47
C HIS A 34 -6.08 0.19 11.00
N ALA A 35 -6.61 0.66 12.13
CA ALA A 35 -7.87 0.17 12.68
C ALA A 35 -9.06 0.45 11.75
N LEU A 36 -9.13 1.64 11.15
CA LEU A 36 -10.16 1.98 10.16
C LEU A 36 -10.08 1.11 8.90
N LEU A 37 -8.87 0.79 8.42
CA LEU A 37 -8.71 -0.16 7.31
C LEU A 37 -9.14 -1.58 7.71
N ALA A 38 -8.74 -2.06 8.89
CA ALA A 38 -9.10 -3.40 9.36
C ALA A 38 -10.62 -3.55 9.52
N THR A 39 -11.27 -2.55 10.10
CA THR A 39 -12.74 -2.53 10.26
C THR A 39 -13.47 -2.47 8.93
N MET A 40 -12.97 -1.72 7.94
CA MET A 40 -13.51 -1.74 6.57
C MET A 40 -13.48 -3.14 5.96
N ILE A 41 -12.39 -3.88 6.17
CA ILE A 41 -12.28 -5.24 5.68
C ILE A 41 -13.27 -6.14 6.42
N LEU A 42 -13.34 -6.09 7.75
CA LEU A 42 -14.22 -6.96 8.54
C LEU A 42 -15.73 -6.67 8.36
N ALA A 43 -16.10 -5.51 7.82
CA ALA A 43 -17.49 -5.13 7.59
C ALA A 43 -18.14 -5.83 6.37
N ILE A 44 -17.40 -6.65 5.63
CA ILE A 44 -17.92 -7.41 4.48
C ILE A 44 -18.47 -8.75 4.97
N ASP A 45 -19.73 -9.02 4.65
CA ASP A 45 -20.54 -10.13 5.17
C ASP A 45 -20.00 -11.54 4.85
N HIS A 46 -19.12 -11.67 3.85
CA HIS A 46 -18.54 -12.94 3.42
C HIS A 46 -17.02 -12.86 3.29
N LEU A 47 -16.30 -13.29 4.34
CA LEU A 47 -14.85 -13.37 4.37
C LEU A 47 -14.33 -14.46 3.42
N GLN A 48 -14.03 -14.09 2.18
CA GLN A 48 -13.34 -14.97 1.23
C GLN A 48 -11.85 -15.15 1.60
N SER A 49 -11.22 -16.24 1.15
CA SER A 49 -9.79 -16.52 1.43
C SER A 49 -8.87 -15.33 1.09
N TYR A 50 -9.12 -14.65 -0.03
CA TYR A 50 -8.42 -13.43 -0.44
C TYR A 50 -8.36 -12.33 0.64
N GLN A 51 -9.47 -12.15 1.36
CA GLN A 51 -9.63 -11.10 2.36
C GLN A 51 -8.79 -11.38 3.62
N MET A 52 -8.56 -12.65 3.94
CA MET A 52 -7.66 -13.06 5.03
C MET A 52 -6.20 -12.75 4.68
N TRP A 53 -5.79 -12.97 3.43
CA TRP A 53 -4.46 -12.58 2.94
C TRP A 53 -4.26 -11.06 2.97
N MET A 54 -5.32 -10.31 2.66
CA MET A 54 -5.31 -8.84 2.72
C MET A 54 -5.20 -8.31 4.16
N LEU A 55 -5.88 -8.95 5.12
CA LEU A 55 -5.72 -8.68 6.56
C LEU A 55 -4.32 -9.02 7.06
N LEU A 56 -3.73 -10.12 6.57
CA LEU A 56 -2.37 -10.51 6.92
C LEU A 56 -1.36 -9.49 6.39
N GLY A 57 -1.52 -9.02 5.15
CA GLY A 57 -0.74 -7.91 4.59
C GLY A 57 -0.87 -6.62 5.41
N LEU A 58 -2.08 -6.29 5.86
CA LEU A 58 -2.34 -5.14 6.73
C LEU A 58 -1.66 -5.28 8.09
N GLY A 59 -1.67 -6.49 8.66
CA GLY A 59 -0.96 -6.78 9.90
C GLY A 59 0.55 -6.62 9.76
N VAL A 60 1.14 -7.14 8.69
CA VAL A 60 2.59 -6.98 8.41
C VAL A 60 2.94 -5.51 8.20
N PHE A 61 2.09 -4.75 7.51
CA PHE A 61 2.26 -3.32 7.30
C PHE A 61 2.21 -2.54 8.63
N ALA A 62 1.22 -2.82 9.48
CA ALA A 62 1.09 -2.19 10.80
C ALA A 62 2.29 -2.50 11.71
N VAL A 63 2.80 -3.73 11.68
CA VAL A 63 4.01 -4.12 12.43
C VAL A 63 5.25 -3.39 11.88
N SER A 64 5.38 -3.27 10.56
CA SER A 64 6.49 -2.53 9.94
C SER A 64 6.46 -1.04 10.29
N ASP A 65 5.27 -0.44 10.35
CA ASP A 65 5.05 0.95 10.73
C ASP A 65 5.34 1.18 12.22
N ALA A 66 4.90 0.27 13.09
CA ALA A 66 5.21 0.30 14.52
C ALA A 66 6.72 0.15 14.79
N ILE A 67 7.42 -0.71 14.04
CA ILE A 67 8.88 -0.84 14.10
C ILE A 67 9.56 0.44 13.62
N ALA A 68 9.03 1.09 12.56
CA ALA A 68 9.54 2.37 12.07
C ALA A 68 9.46 3.47 13.13
N GLN A 69 8.35 3.52 13.86
CA GLN A 69 8.11 4.52 14.89
C GLN A 69 8.92 4.26 16.17
N TRP A 70 9.17 3.00 16.52
CA TRP A 70 9.85 2.64 17.76
C TRP A 70 11.38 2.58 17.61
N GLN A 71 11.89 2.13 16.47
CA GLN A 71 13.30 1.89 16.23
C GLN A 71 13.81 2.84 15.14
N GLN A 72 14.82 3.67 15.43
CA GLN A 72 15.52 4.50 14.43
C GLN A 72 16.26 3.68 13.34
N HIS A 73 16.08 2.35 13.30
CA HIS A 73 16.67 1.48 12.30
C HIS A 73 15.84 1.45 11.00
N THR A 74 16.04 2.48 10.17
CA THR A 74 15.37 2.70 8.88
C THR A 74 15.42 1.49 7.93
N LYS A 75 16.46 0.65 8.02
CA LYS A 75 16.65 -0.50 7.12
C LYS A 75 15.67 -1.65 7.40
N LEU A 76 15.33 -1.90 8.66
CA LEU A 76 14.50 -3.06 9.05
C LEU A 76 13.03 -2.80 8.73
N SER A 77 12.58 -1.58 8.98
CA SER A 77 11.25 -1.12 8.58
C SER A 77 11.12 -1.09 7.05
N PHE A 78 12.15 -0.66 6.31
CA PHE A 78 12.12 -0.68 4.84
C PHE A 78 11.87 -2.08 4.27
N VAL A 79 12.55 -3.11 4.79
CA VAL A 79 12.32 -4.50 4.37
C VAL A 79 10.91 -4.98 4.73
N GLY A 80 10.38 -4.57 5.89
CA GLY A 80 9.00 -4.87 6.29
C GLY A 80 7.95 -4.27 5.37
N PHE A 81 8.16 -3.03 4.91
CA PHE A 81 7.29 -2.37 3.92
C PHE A 81 7.28 -3.11 2.58
N ILE A 82 8.45 -3.53 2.09
CA ILE A 82 8.56 -4.30 0.84
C ILE A 82 7.87 -5.66 0.98
N LEU A 83 8.06 -6.35 2.11
CA LEU A 83 7.38 -7.61 2.39
C LEU A 83 5.86 -7.44 2.43
N ALA A 84 5.35 -6.40 3.09
CA ALA A 84 3.93 -6.10 3.11
C ALA A 84 3.38 -5.88 1.68
N GLN A 85 4.10 -5.11 0.84
CA GLN A 85 3.72 -4.90 -0.56
C GLN A 85 3.71 -6.21 -1.35
N LEU A 86 4.67 -7.10 -1.15
CA LEU A 86 4.68 -8.41 -1.80
C LEU A 86 3.50 -9.28 -1.35
N VAL A 87 3.16 -9.27 -0.05
CA VAL A 87 1.98 -9.99 0.47
C VAL A 87 0.69 -9.44 -0.12
N TYR A 88 0.56 -8.11 -0.26
CA TYR A 88 -0.58 -7.49 -0.93
C TYR A 88 -0.66 -7.85 -2.41
N SER A 89 0.46 -7.80 -3.14
CA SER A 89 0.52 -8.25 -4.53
C SER A 89 0.11 -9.71 -4.67
N TRP A 90 0.58 -10.57 -3.77
CA TRP A 90 0.26 -11.99 -3.82
C TRP A 90 -1.20 -12.29 -3.51
N ALA A 91 -1.77 -11.58 -2.52
CA ALA A 91 -3.21 -11.65 -2.24
C ALA A 91 -4.03 -11.31 -3.50
N MET A 92 -3.71 -10.21 -4.17
CA MET A 92 -4.40 -9.75 -5.38
C MET A 92 -4.29 -10.71 -6.55
N TRP A 93 -3.13 -11.34 -6.75
CA TRP A 93 -2.94 -12.33 -7.80
C TRP A 93 -3.77 -13.60 -7.58
N GLY A 94 -4.09 -13.94 -6.33
CA GLY A 94 -4.96 -15.08 -6.02
C GLY A 94 -6.40 -14.94 -6.53
N VAL A 95 -6.80 -13.75 -7.00
CA VAL A 95 -8.14 -13.48 -7.58
C VAL A 95 -8.12 -13.50 -9.11
N VAL A 96 -6.94 -13.46 -9.74
CA VAL A 96 -6.79 -13.28 -11.19
C VAL A 96 -6.62 -14.64 -11.88
N ASP A 97 -7.70 -15.18 -12.45
CA ASP A 97 -7.73 -16.48 -13.14
C ASP A 97 -7.75 -16.36 -14.69
N SER A 98 -7.51 -15.17 -15.25
CA SER A 98 -7.61 -14.97 -16.71
C SER A 98 -6.53 -14.04 -17.29
N GLN A 99 -6.36 -14.15 -18.61
CA GLN A 99 -5.27 -13.65 -19.46
C GLN A 99 -4.61 -12.34 -18.99
N PHE A 100 -3.34 -12.46 -18.61
CA PHE A 100 -2.49 -11.35 -18.18
C PHE A 100 -2.38 -10.26 -19.26
N VAL A 101 -2.91 -9.06 -19.01
CA VAL A 101 -2.91 -7.97 -19.99
C VAL A 101 -1.61 -7.17 -19.87
N LEU A 102 -0.69 -7.36 -20.81
CA LEU A 102 0.64 -6.73 -20.77
C LEU A 102 0.64 -5.19 -20.83
N TRP A 103 -0.46 -4.57 -21.28
CA TRP A 103 -0.53 -3.11 -21.47
C TRP A 103 -0.64 -2.33 -20.15
N LEU A 104 -1.30 -2.90 -19.14
CA LEU A 104 -1.50 -2.24 -17.84
C LEU A 104 -0.19 -2.07 -17.05
N PRO A 105 0.65 -3.11 -16.86
CA PRO A 105 1.99 -2.94 -16.29
C PRO A 105 2.90 -2.05 -17.13
N ALA A 106 2.81 -2.09 -18.47
CA ALA A 106 3.62 -1.24 -19.34
C ALA A 106 3.31 0.26 -19.14
N LEU A 107 2.03 0.61 -19.02
CA LEU A 107 1.60 1.99 -18.78
C LEU A 107 2.01 2.48 -17.38
N LEU A 108 1.84 1.63 -16.35
CA LEU A 108 2.28 1.93 -14.99
C LEU A 108 3.79 2.11 -14.88
N LEU A 109 4.57 1.27 -15.56
CA LEU A 109 6.02 1.37 -15.63
C LEU A 109 6.44 2.70 -16.29
N CYS A 110 5.78 3.09 -17.38
CA CYS A 110 6.06 4.35 -18.06
C CYS A 110 5.84 5.55 -17.12
N ILE A 111 4.71 5.60 -16.42
CA ILE A 111 4.42 6.66 -15.44
C ILE A 111 5.49 6.69 -14.34
N ALA A 112 5.84 5.53 -13.78
CA ALA A 112 6.84 5.44 -12.73
C ALA A 112 8.23 5.94 -13.18
N ILE A 113 8.67 5.57 -14.39
CA ILE A 113 9.93 6.05 -14.97
C ILE A 113 9.90 7.56 -15.17
N VAL A 114 8.82 8.10 -15.74
CA VAL A 114 8.66 9.55 -15.94
C VAL A 114 8.70 10.30 -14.61
N THR A 115 7.95 9.84 -13.60
CA THR A 115 7.98 10.44 -12.26
C THR A 115 9.37 10.37 -11.63
N PHE A 116 10.08 9.25 -11.78
CA PHE A 116 11.44 9.09 -11.27
C PHE A 116 12.42 10.06 -11.93
N LEU A 117 12.35 10.25 -13.25
CA LEU A 117 13.19 11.22 -13.97
C LEU A 117 12.88 12.67 -13.57
N LEU A 118 11.63 13.00 -13.26
CA LEU A 118 11.27 14.33 -12.74
C LEU A 118 11.77 14.57 -11.32
N LEU A 119 11.88 13.51 -10.51
CA LEU A 119 12.37 13.59 -9.14
C LEU A 119 13.91 13.52 -9.03
N LEU A 120 14.58 13.05 -10.08
CA LEU A 120 16.04 12.93 -10.18
C LEU A 120 16.84 14.13 -9.64
N PRO A 121 16.52 15.41 -9.97
CA PRO A 121 17.28 16.56 -9.46
C PRO A 121 17.17 16.76 -7.94
N ARG A 122 16.24 16.10 -7.25
CA ARG A 122 16.10 16.13 -5.79
C ARG A 122 16.64 14.88 -5.09
N LEU A 123 16.92 13.78 -5.81
CA LEU A 123 17.08 12.44 -5.22
C LEU A 123 18.51 11.89 -5.20
N ASP A 124 19.52 12.73 -5.45
CA ASP A 124 20.93 12.36 -5.65
C ASP A 124 21.51 11.36 -4.62
N SER A 125 21.09 11.43 -3.35
CA SER A 125 21.62 10.57 -2.28
C SER A 125 20.74 9.32 -1.96
N PHE A 126 19.45 9.32 -2.34
CA PHE A 126 18.49 8.26 -1.97
C PHE A 126 17.91 7.50 -3.17
N LEU A 127 18.62 7.53 -4.30
CA LEU A 127 18.17 6.99 -5.57
C LEU A 127 17.80 5.50 -5.52
N MET A 128 18.62 4.67 -4.85
CA MET A 128 18.41 3.22 -4.75
C MET A 128 17.16 2.85 -3.92
N PRO A 129 17.02 3.30 -2.65
CA PRO A 129 15.82 3.04 -1.87
C PRO A 129 14.52 3.49 -2.55
N VAL A 130 14.52 4.66 -3.19
CA VAL A 130 13.32 5.18 -3.85
C VAL A 130 12.97 4.38 -5.10
N ALA A 131 13.96 3.96 -5.89
CA ALA A 131 13.71 3.11 -7.06
C ALA A 131 13.07 1.77 -6.66
N PHE A 132 13.56 1.13 -5.59
CA PHE A 132 12.99 -0.12 -5.08
C PHE A 132 11.57 0.06 -4.55
N MET A 133 11.30 1.14 -3.82
CA MET A 133 9.96 1.45 -3.32
C MET A 133 8.98 1.80 -4.46
N GLY A 134 9.45 2.52 -5.48
CA GLY A 134 8.64 2.82 -6.67
C GLY A 134 8.29 1.55 -7.45
N LEU A 135 9.25 0.64 -7.63
CA LEU A 135 9.04 -0.62 -8.32
C LEU A 135 8.05 -1.53 -7.57
N SER A 136 8.14 -1.62 -6.24
CA SER A 136 7.17 -2.39 -5.45
C SER A 136 5.77 -1.79 -5.52
N LEU A 137 5.64 -0.46 -5.54
CA LEU A 137 4.37 0.24 -5.75
C LEU A 137 3.76 -0.09 -7.11
N VAL A 138 4.55 -0.03 -8.20
CA VAL A 138 4.09 -0.42 -9.54
C VAL A 138 3.58 -1.86 -9.55
N HIS A 139 4.27 -2.77 -8.88
CA HIS A 139 3.87 -4.17 -8.81
C HIS A 139 2.53 -4.37 -8.08
N VAL A 140 2.31 -3.69 -6.95
CA VAL A 140 1.03 -3.71 -6.23
C VAL A 140 -0.09 -3.06 -7.05
N LEU A 141 0.18 -1.93 -7.70
CA LEU A 141 -0.83 -1.22 -8.50
C LEU A 141 -1.24 -2.04 -9.72
N CYS A 142 -0.30 -2.76 -10.32
CA CYS A 142 -0.59 -3.69 -11.41
C CYS A 142 -1.48 -4.85 -10.92
N ALA A 143 -1.11 -5.48 -9.80
CA ALA A 143 -1.89 -6.56 -9.23
C ALA A 143 -3.33 -6.13 -8.87
N ALA A 144 -3.47 -4.95 -8.25
CA ALA A 144 -4.78 -4.38 -7.93
C ALA A 144 -5.56 -3.98 -9.20
N GLY A 145 -4.89 -3.46 -10.22
CA GLY A 145 -5.48 -3.08 -11.50
C GLY A 145 -6.08 -4.27 -12.26
N GLU A 146 -5.33 -5.38 -12.35
CA GLU A 146 -5.82 -6.62 -12.94
C GLU A 146 -7.02 -7.18 -12.17
N ALA A 147 -6.95 -7.20 -10.83
CA ALA A 147 -8.07 -7.63 -9.99
C ALA A 147 -9.32 -6.77 -10.22
N TRP A 148 -9.16 -5.47 -10.45
CA TRP A 148 -10.28 -4.56 -10.73
C TRP A 148 -10.88 -4.76 -12.12
N LEU A 149 -10.07 -5.05 -13.14
CA LEU A 149 -10.54 -5.38 -14.48
C LEU A 149 -11.38 -6.67 -14.48
N VAL A 150 -10.93 -7.69 -13.76
CA VAL A 150 -11.68 -8.95 -13.61
C VAL A 150 -13.02 -8.69 -12.92
N ALA A 151 -13.04 -7.91 -11.84
CA ALA A 151 -14.27 -7.55 -11.13
C ALA A 151 -15.26 -6.78 -12.03
N GLY A 152 -14.79 -5.82 -12.83
CA GLY A 152 -15.64 -5.08 -13.77
C GLY A 152 -16.28 -5.96 -14.84
N THR A 153 -15.56 -6.99 -15.30
CA THR A 153 -16.05 -7.93 -16.33
C THR A 153 -17.18 -8.81 -15.80
N SER A 154 -17.10 -9.23 -14.52
CA SER A 154 -18.13 -10.08 -13.88
C SER A 154 -19.49 -9.40 -13.66
N SER A 155 -19.57 -8.06 -13.75
CA SER A 155 -20.83 -7.31 -13.61
C SER A 155 -21.64 -7.15 -14.91
N SER A 156 -21.17 -7.73 -16.02
CA SER A 156 -21.78 -7.58 -17.36
C SER A 156 -22.59 -8.79 -17.85
N THR A 157 -22.88 -9.76 -16.97
CA THR A 157 -23.73 -10.94 -17.23
C THR A 157 -24.89 -11.03 -16.27
#